data_AF-A0A1V5M221-F1
#
_entry.id   AF-A0A1V5M221-F1
#
_cell.length_a   1.000
_cell.length_b   1.000
_cell.length_c   1.000
_cell.angle_alpha   90.00
_cell.angle_beta   90.00
_cell.angle_gamma   90.00
#
_symmetry.space_group_name_H-M   'P 1'
#
loop_
_entity.id
_entity.type
_entity.pdbx_description
1 polymer ?
#
loop_
_entity_poly.entity_id
_entity_poly.type
_entity_poly.pdbx_seq_one_letter_code
_entity_poly.pdbx_strand_id
1 'polypeptide(L)' 'MESQSSFFVRVDYSEFKRRLNRSPGCDIRRKAYETVICDSEGDVLAIVHAASIDEKGRVHPTEYYLRRVDPLLRKPRLVA' A
#
# COMPACT_ATOMS: atom_id res chain seq x y z
N MET A 1 24.08 12.34 4.45
CA MET A 1 23.31 11.39 3.61
C MET A 1 21.88 11.44 4.10
N GLU A 2 21.04 12.22 3.44
CA GLU A 2 19.65 12.38 3.85
C GLU A 2 18.90 11.06 3.56
N SER A 3 18.35 10.45 4.60
CA SER A 3 17.58 9.22 4.51
C SER A 3 16.44 9.41 3.53
N GLN A 4 16.51 8.72 2.39
CA GLN A 4 15.41 8.60 1.43
C GLN A 4 14.15 8.20 2.21
N SER A 5 13.22 9.14 2.36
CA SER A 5 11.95 8.87 3.03
C SER A 5 11.24 7.77 2.25
N SER A 6 11.06 6.60 2.87
CA SER A 6 10.42 5.45 2.25
C SER A 6 9.10 5.84 1.58
N PHE A 7 9.00 5.61 0.26
CA PHE A 7 7.82 5.87 -0.58
C PHE A 7 6.57 5.17 -0.04
N PHE A 8 6.75 4.06 0.69
CA PHE A 8 5.71 3.33 1.38
C PHE A 8 5.91 3.40 2.89
N VAL A 9 4.81 3.60 3.61
CA VAL A 9 4.80 3.59 5.07
C VAL A 9 4.04 2.37 5.55
N ARG A 10 4.64 1.65 6.49
CA ARG A 10 3.94 0.57 7.20
C ARG A 10 2.85 1.18 8.06
N VAL A 11 1.67 0.58 8.00
CA VAL A 11 0.49 0.99 8.78
C VAL A 11 -0.18 -0.23 9.41
N ASP A 12 -1.05 -0.01 10.37
CA ASP A 12 -1.95 -1.06 10.85
C ASP A 12 -3.09 -1.32 9.85
N TYR A 13 -3.79 -2.44 10.05
CA TYR A 13 -4.91 -2.85 9.20
C TYR A 13 -6.06 -1.83 9.16
N SER A 14 -6.32 -1.14 10.28
CA SER A 14 -7.43 -0.19 10.37
C SER A 14 -7.17 1.06 9.53
N GLU A 15 -5.95 1.59 9.58
CA GLU A 15 -5.53 2.71 8.72
C GLU A 15 -5.45 2.28 7.25
N PHE A 16 -4.92 1.09 6.97
CA PHE A 16 -4.89 0.49 5.65
C PHE A 16 -6.29 0.44 5.01
N LYS A 17 -7.25 -0.18 5.69
CA LYS A 17 -8.64 -0.31 5.25
C LYS A 17 -9.30 1.06 5.05
N ARG A 18 -9.07 1.99 5.97
CA ARG A 18 -9.64 3.35 5.90
C ARG A 18 -9.18 4.11 4.66
N ARG A 19 -7.89 4.01 4.29
CA ARG A 19 -7.36 4.71 3.11
C ARG A 19 -7.79 4.05 1.81
N LEU A 20 -7.80 2.72 1.73
CA LEU A 20 -8.27 2.01 0.54
C LEU A 20 -9.74 2.26 0.24
N ASN A 21 -10.60 2.30 1.26
CA ASN A 21 -12.02 2.61 1.06
C ASN A 21 -12.26 4.01 0.47
N ARG A 22 -11.28 4.92 0.51
CA ARG A 22 -11.34 6.25 -0.10
C ARG A 22 -10.85 6.28 -1.55
N SER A 23 -10.41 5.14 -2.10
CA SER A 23 -9.94 5.00 -3.48
C SER A 23 -10.79 3.94 -4.21
N PRO A 24 -12.02 4.28 -4.65
CA PRO A 24 -12.83 3.36 -5.44
C PRO A 24 -12.19 3.09 -6.80
N GLY A 25 -12.29 1.85 -7.30
CA GLY A 25 -11.77 1.45 -8.62
C GLY A 25 -10.35 0.90 -8.64
N CYS A 26 -9.81 0.45 -7.49
CA CYS A 26 -8.48 -0.14 -7.44
C CYS A 26 -8.38 -1.47 -8.21
N ASP A 27 -7.28 -1.64 -8.94
CA ASP A 27 -6.85 -2.92 -9.52
C ASP A 27 -6.02 -3.70 -8.49
N ILE A 28 -6.33 -4.98 -8.28
CA ILE A 28 -5.64 -5.84 -7.30
C ILE A 28 -4.78 -6.85 -8.06
N ARG A 29 -3.46 -6.70 -7.91
CA ARG A 29 -2.47 -7.58 -8.54
C ARG A 29 -1.81 -8.46 -7.48
N ARG A 30 -1.86 -9.78 -7.66
CA ARG A 30 -1.24 -10.75 -6.73
C ARG A 30 0.07 -11.29 -7.30
N LYS A 31 1.10 -11.35 -6.45
CA LYS A 31 2.41 -11.98 -6.73
C LYS A 31 2.87 -12.78 -5.51
N ALA A 32 2.59 -14.09 -5.49
CA ALA A 32 3.01 -15.00 -4.43
C ALA A 32 2.63 -14.50 -3.02
N TYR A 33 3.62 -14.06 -2.23
CA TYR A 33 3.45 -13.54 -0.87
C TYR A 33 3.10 -12.05 -0.80
N GLU A 34 3.09 -11.36 -1.95
CA GLU A 34 2.80 -9.93 -2.05
C GLU A 34 1.50 -9.69 -2.84
N THR A 35 0.67 -8.77 -2.35
CA THR A 35 -0.45 -8.22 -3.10
C THR A 35 -0.23 -6.72 -3.27
N VAL A 36 -0.22 -6.27 -4.52
CA VAL A 36 -0.05 -4.86 -4.90
C VAL A 36 -1.41 -4.32 -5.32
N ILE A 37 -1.79 -3.18 -4.75
CA ILE A 37 -3.05 -2.51 -5.06
C ILE A 37 -2.72 -1.22 -5.81
N CYS A 38 -3.24 -1.10 -7.01
CA CYS A 38 -3.04 0.04 -7.90
C CYS A 38 -4.31 0.91 -7.97
N ASP A 39 -4.16 2.18 -8.31
CA ASP A 39 -5.28 3.02 -8.76
C ASP A 39 -5.66 2.71 -10.22
N SER A 40 -6.65 3.45 -10.74
CA SER A 40 -7.13 3.34 -12.12
C SER A 40 -6.10 3.74 -13.18
N GLU A 41 -5.07 4.52 -12.82
CA GLU A 41 -3.98 4.92 -13.71
C GLU A 41 -2.83 3.88 -13.69
N GLY A 42 -2.93 2.86 -12.82
CA GLY A 42 -1.95 1.80 -12.65
C GLY A 42 -0.88 2.12 -11.60
N ASP A 43 -1.01 3.25 -10.91
CA ASP A 43 -0.07 3.74 -9.90
C ASP A 43 -0.24 2.96 -8.60
N VAL A 44 0.86 2.52 -7.99
CA VAL A 44 0.80 1.68 -6.77
C VAL A 44 0.33 2.52 -5.58
N LEU A 45 -0.80 2.13 -4.99
CA LEU A 45 -1.37 2.74 -3.80
C LEU A 45 -0.95 2.03 -2.52
N ALA A 46 -0.88 0.70 -2.56
CA ALA A 46 -0.70 -0.10 -1.37
C ALA A 46 -0.04 -1.45 -1.67
N ILE A 47 0.62 -2.01 -0.67
CA ILE A 47 1.23 -3.33 -0.71
C ILE A 47 0.81 -4.09 0.55
N VAL A 48 0.43 -5.35 0.38
CA VAL A 48 0.15 -6.30 1.47
C VAL A 48 1.14 -7.44 1.36
N HIS A 49 1.87 -7.70 2.43
CA HIS A 49 2.64 -8.93 2.59
C HIS A 49 1.80 -9.93 3.36
N ALA A 50 1.51 -11.06 2.74
CA ALA A 50 0.77 -12.14 3.37
C ALA A 50 1.57 -12.73 4.54
N ALA A 51 0.86 -13.28 5.52
CA ALA A 51 1.53 -14.07 6.54
C ALA A 51 2.23 -15.26 5.86
N SER A 52 3.48 -15.50 6.22
CA SER A 52 4.30 -16.55 5.60
C SER A 52 5.26 -17.18 6.61
N ILE A 53 5.79 -18.35 6.24
CA ILE A 53 6.84 -19.03 6.99
C ILE A 53 8.04 -19.13 6.05
N ASP A 54 9.20 -18.67 6.51
CA ASP A 54 10.42 -18.76 5.71
C ASP A 54 11.04 -20.16 5.74
N GLU A 55 12.07 -20.38 4.92
CA GLU A 55 12.79 -21.65 4.82
C GLU A 55 13.46 -22.08 6.14
N LYS A 56 13.61 -21.15 7.09
CA LYS A 56 14.19 -21.40 8.43
C LYS A 56 13.10 -21.63 9.48
N GLY A 57 11.83 -21.73 9.07
CA GLY A 57 10.68 -21.95 9.95
C GLY A 57 10.23 -20.71 10.73
N ARG A 58 10.71 -19.50 10.39
CA ARG A 58 10.30 -18.29 11.10
C ARG A 58 8.96 -17.80 10.55
N VAL A 59 8.07 -17.43 11.47
CA VAL A 59 6.75 -16.90 11.13
C VAL A 59 6.86 -15.40 10.89
N HIS A 60 6.37 -14.95 9.74
CA HIS A 60 6.26 -13.56 9.36
C HIS A 60 4.77 -13.17 9.36
N PRO A 61 4.33 -12.24 10.22
CA PRO A 61 2.93 -11.82 10.25
C PRO A 61 2.58 -11.00 9.01
N THR A 62 1.28 -10.81 8.76
CA THR A 62 0.82 -9.93 7.68
C THR A 62 1.26 -8.49 7.92
N GLU A 63 1.74 -7.84 6.87
CA GLU A 63 2.16 -6.43 6.92
C GLU A 63 1.43 -5.61 5.87
N TYR A 64 1.08 -4.39 6.23
CA TYR A 64 0.32 -3.47 5.41
C TYR A 64 1.13 -2.21 5.15
N TYR A 65 1.29 -1.87 3.87
CA TYR A 65 2.04 -0.71 3.43
C TYR A 65 1.17 0.17 2.55
N LEU A 66 1.19 1.48 2.80
CA LEU A 66 0.51 2.47 1.98
C LEU A 66 1.52 3.42 1.37
N ARG A 67 1.30 3.82 0.12
CA ARG A 67 2.07 4.91 -0.49
C ARG A 67 1.91 6.16 0.37
N ARG A 68 3.04 6.81 0.66
CA ARG A 68 3.05 8.09 1.35
C ARG A 68 2.41 9.12 0.41
N VAL A 69 1.27 9.66 0.82
CA VAL A 69 0.59 10.71 0.06
C VAL A 69 1.22 12.03 0.49
N ASP A 70 2.03 12.62 -0.38
CA ASP A 70 2.55 13.96 -0.13
C ASP A 70 1.38 14.95 -0.11
N PRO A 71 1.14 15.71 0.98
CA PRO A 71 0.03 16.66 1.06
C PRO A 71 0.01 17.67 -0.10
N LEU A 72 1.17 17.93 -0.70
CA LEU A 72 1.35 18.91 -1.78
C LEU A 72 0.88 18.41 -3.16
N LEU A 73 0.64 17.10 -3.34
CA LEU A 73 0.22 16.52 -4.62
C LEU A 73 -1.30 16.36 -4.78
N ARG A 74 -2.08 16.54 -3.70
CA ARG A 74 -3.54 16.55 -3.78
C ARG A 74 -4.04 17.96 -4.10
N LYS A 75 -3.95 18.39 -5.35
CA LYS A 75 -5.01 19.28 -5.86
C LYS A 75 -6.26 18.40 -6.05
N PRO A 76 -7.35 18.60 -5.30
CA PRO A 76 -8.59 17.93 -5.64
C PRO A 76 -8.99 18.40 -7.05
N ARG A 77 -8.99 17.49 -8.03
CA ARG A 77 -9.72 17.74 -9.27
C ARG A 77 -11.20 17.72 -8.89
N LEU A 78 -11.77 18.91 -8.75
CA LEU A 78 -13.21 19.11 -8.78
C LEU A 78 -13.67 18.58 -10.15
N VAL A 79 -14.41 17.47 -10.14
CA VAL A 79 -15.16 17.05 -11.31
C VAL A 79 -16.37 17.98 -11.36
N ALA A 80 -16.42 18.82 -12.39
CA ALA A 80 -17.55 19.67 -12.71
C ALA A 80 -18.66 18.87 -13.41
#